data_AF-A0A2C9L300-F1
#
_entry.id   AF-A0A2C9L300-F1
#
_cell.length_a   1.000
_cell.length_b   1.000
_cell.length_c   1.000
_cell.angle_alpha   90.00
_cell.angle_beta   90.00
_cell.angle_gamma   90.00
#
_symmetry.space_group_name_H-M   'P 1'
#
loop_
_entity.id
_entity.type
_entity.pdbx_description
1 polymer ?
#
loop_
_entity_poly.entity_id
_entity_poly.type
_entity_poly.pdbx_seq_one_letter_code
_entity_poly.pdbx_strand_id
1 'polypeptide(L)'
;VGNFYNTIDQQMLPSQQAMMLDSALAFEKLVKNPKTGVKSKGDNVQVTWDNPEQLEHYIKKLQTAADRLSTENRKLRKVHFQISDKVQELMSVDLLRQQQRWKDGLMDIRHIIANLVQQGFASENMTPWKSHWDRQLYKALEHQYLMGLEALNENLPEIRVELTYRQQKLQFRPPFEEIKAKYFREMKKFISIPNHFKGVGDGGPDLIFPAIIDRNGQNFITCYRKANQLFTRLAAVEDQFKDWVVLGAIDLDQFVEDNLKELVDWEKNFRALKGRGRDAEKLPNVVKVDCITVSTTPVKSVIDDLIQRLFDALLNSLRKSINKDVSQIDGFVSTATETLSQRPQTVQEIGEANAKHTEFMATKKEVKPLFDKAESKNKLLRSVAGGGVESLTQLQSRWDKFEIMMESHQLMVKEQVEVMKNNVLARVKAFHQEVEKFSARWHQLKPGNDALEGDKETLDKAVAVIKEKRQEFVEIEENMNKI
;
A
#
# COMPACT_ATOMS: atom_id res chain seq x y z
N VAL A 1 -78.77 -33.70 7.91
CA VAL A 1 -78.55 -33.14 9.27
C VAL A 1 -77.88 -34.12 10.21
N GLY A 2 -78.46 -35.30 10.49
CA GLY A 2 -77.85 -36.27 11.43
C GLY A 2 -76.41 -36.65 11.06
N ASN A 3 -76.15 -36.89 9.77
CA ASN A 3 -74.79 -37.13 9.28
C ASN A 3 -73.85 -35.93 9.49
N PHE A 4 -74.35 -34.69 9.42
CA PHE A 4 -73.53 -33.50 9.68
C PHE A 4 -73.17 -33.39 11.17
N TYR A 5 -74.15 -33.58 12.06
CA TYR A 5 -73.92 -33.59 13.51
C TYR A 5 -72.86 -34.64 13.92
N ASN A 6 -72.90 -35.82 13.30
CA ASN A 6 -71.96 -36.91 13.62
C ASN A 6 -70.56 -36.75 13.00
N THR A 7 -70.40 -35.92 11.97
CA THR A 7 -69.12 -35.82 11.21
C THR A 7 -68.45 -34.45 11.32
N ILE A 8 -69.17 -33.42 11.77
CA ILE A 8 -68.64 -32.04 11.76
C ILE A 8 -67.43 -31.89 12.68
N ASP A 9 -67.41 -32.56 13.84
CA ASP A 9 -66.27 -32.52 14.77
C ASP A 9 -64.99 -33.10 14.13
N GLN A 10 -65.11 -34.21 13.40
CA GLN A 10 -63.99 -34.79 12.63
C GLN A 10 -63.54 -33.89 11.46
N GLN A 11 -64.42 -33.02 10.98
CA GLN A 11 -64.11 -32.03 9.95
C GLN A 11 -63.58 -30.72 10.53
N MET A 12 -63.59 -30.48 11.83
CA MET A 12 -62.97 -29.28 12.41
C MET A 12 -61.48 -29.52 12.65
N LEU A 13 -60.64 -28.52 12.38
CA LEU A 13 -59.23 -28.60 12.79
C LEU A 13 -59.14 -28.44 14.31
N PRO A 14 -58.39 -29.30 15.04
CA PRO A 14 -58.32 -29.23 16.51
C PRO A 14 -57.91 -27.85 17.04
N SER A 15 -57.00 -27.17 16.33
CA SER A 15 -56.53 -25.82 16.70
C SER A 15 -57.56 -24.71 16.45
N GLN A 16 -58.60 -24.96 15.64
CA GLN A 16 -59.65 -23.99 15.29
C GLN A 16 -61.01 -24.29 15.93
N GLN A 17 -61.16 -25.41 16.63
CA GLN A 17 -62.42 -25.81 17.29
C GLN A 17 -62.96 -24.71 18.22
N ALA A 18 -62.09 -24.07 19.00
CA ALA A 18 -62.47 -22.98 19.89
C ALA A 18 -63.07 -21.77 19.14
N MET A 19 -62.60 -21.48 17.92
CA MET A 19 -63.08 -20.36 17.11
C MET A 19 -64.50 -20.55 16.59
N MET A 20 -64.97 -21.80 16.49
CA MET A 20 -66.32 -22.16 16.06
C MET A 20 -67.24 -22.51 17.24
N LEU A 21 -66.76 -22.38 18.48
CA LEU A 21 -67.47 -22.81 19.68
C LEU A 21 -68.85 -22.17 19.81
N ASP A 22 -68.97 -20.86 19.55
CA ASP A 22 -70.25 -20.16 19.65
C ASP A 22 -71.28 -20.67 18.62
N SER A 23 -70.83 -20.89 17.38
CA SER A 23 -71.66 -21.44 16.30
C SER A 23 -72.01 -22.91 16.53
N ALA A 24 -71.08 -23.69 17.09
CA ALA A 24 -71.29 -25.09 17.45
C ALA A 24 -72.29 -25.22 18.60
N LEU A 25 -72.17 -24.40 19.66
CA LEU A 25 -73.12 -24.35 20.77
C LEU A 25 -74.50 -23.85 20.33
N ALA A 26 -74.57 -22.89 19.41
CA ALA A 26 -75.84 -22.44 18.84
C ALA A 26 -76.53 -23.56 18.04
N PHE A 27 -75.78 -24.33 17.25
CA PHE A 27 -76.27 -25.50 16.54
C PHE A 27 -76.71 -26.61 17.51
N GLU A 28 -75.90 -26.90 18.53
CA GLU A 28 -76.21 -27.91 19.55
C GLU A 28 -77.46 -27.55 20.36
N LYS A 29 -77.63 -26.28 20.73
CA LYS A 29 -78.85 -25.79 21.39
C LYS A 29 -80.09 -25.99 20.53
N LEU A 30 -80.00 -25.79 19.22
CA LEU A 30 -81.10 -26.05 18.29
C LEU A 30 -81.43 -27.55 18.20
N VAL A 31 -80.41 -28.42 18.20
CA VAL A 31 -80.58 -29.88 18.20
C VAL A 31 -81.18 -30.40 19.52
N LYS A 32 -80.74 -29.86 20.67
CA LYS A 32 -81.21 -30.27 22.00
C LYS A 32 -82.58 -29.70 22.38
N ASN A 33 -82.95 -28.51 21.88
CA ASN A 33 -84.22 -27.85 22.20
C ASN A 33 -85.09 -27.59 20.94
N PRO A 34 -85.71 -28.62 20.36
CA PRO A 34 -86.58 -28.48 19.18
C PRO A 34 -87.87 -27.66 19.43
N LYS A 35 -88.22 -27.37 20.70
CA LYS A 35 -89.53 -26.84 21.11
C LYS A 35 -89.59 -25.33 21.35
N THR A 36 -88.51 -24.57 21.14
CA THR A 36 -88.50 -23.12 21.42
C THR A 36 -88.66 -22.28 20.15
N GLY A 37 -89.76 -22.52 19.44
CA GLY A 37 -90.33 -21.55 18.51
C GLY A 37 -91.57 -20.94 19.14
N VAL A 38 -91.53 -19.64 19.45
CA VAL A 38 -92.66 -18.80 19.91
C VAL A 38 -93.15 -19.07 21.35
N LYS A 39 -92.48 -18.47 22.34
CA LYS A 39 -93.20 -18.02 23.54
C LYS A 39 -93.76 -16.62 23.27
N SER A 40 -94.86 -16.55 22.51
CA SER A 40 -95.76 -15.40 22.61
C SER A 40 -96.61 -15.61 23.86
N LYS A 41 -96.66 -14.59 24.72
CA LYS A 41 -97.55 -14.61 25.89
C LYS A 41 -98.98 -14.88 25.43
N GLY A 42 -99.57 -15.96 25.92
CA GLY A 42 -101.02 -16.19 25.83
C GLY A 42 -101.50 -16.94 24.59
N ASP A 43 -100.88 -18.06 24.21
CA ASP A 43 -101.65 -19.21 23.71
C ASP A 43 -100.85 -20.51 23.81
N ASN A 44 -101.51 -21.60 24.18
CA ASN A 44 -100.88 -22.85 24.59
C ASN A 44 -100.59 -23.76 23.38
N VAL A 45 -99.82 -23.28 22.41
CA VAL A 45 -99.47 -24.07 21.21
C VAL A 45 -98.17 -24.83 21.45
N GLN A 46 -98.32 -26.07 21.90
CA GLN A 46 -97.27 -27.08 21.82
C GLN A 46 -96.84 -27.24 20.36
N VAL A 47 -95.55 -27.16 20.06
CA VAL A 47 -94.99 -27.65 18.79
C VAL A 47 -95.19 -29.16 18.79
N THR A 48 -96.32 -29.61 18.24
CA THR A 48 -96.60 -31.01 17.98
C THR A 48 -95.86 -31.43 16.72
N TRP A 49 -95.30 -32.63 16.73
CA TRP A 49 -94.72 -33.27 15.53
C TRP A 49 -95.78 -33.59 14.46
N ASP A 50 -97.02 -33.14 14.68
CA ASP A 50 -98.20 -33.40 13.89
C ASP A 50 -98.51 -32.27 12.89
N ASN A 51 -97.75 -31.16 12.90
CA ASN A 51 -97.86 -30.09 11.91
C ASN A 51 -96.65 -30.08 10.95
N PRO A 52 -96.82 -30.54 9.68
CA PRO A 52 -95.76 -30.60 8.68
C PRO A 52 -95.05 -29.26 8.44
N GLU A 53 -95.77 -28.13 8.50
CA GLU A 53 -95.22 -26.80 8.22
C GLU A 53 -94.25 -26.34 9.33
N GLN A 54 -94.54 -26.66 10.59
CA GLN A 54 -93.68 -26.31 11.73
C GLN A 54 -92.41 -27.16 11.75
N LEU A 55 -92.51 -28.44 11.35
CA LEU A 55 -91.37 -29.32 11.17
C LEU A 55 -90.47 -28.84 10.02
N GLU A 56 -91.04 -28.44 8.90
CA GLU A 56 -90.28 -27.87 7.78
C GLU A 56 -89.55 -26.58 8.20
N HIS A 57 -90.21 -25.71 8.96
CA HIS A 57 -89.57 -24.50 9.49
C HIS A 57 -88.43 -24.78 10.47
N TYR A 58 -88.59 -25.78 11.35
CA TYR A 58 -87.53 -26.22 12.26
C TYR A 58 -86.35 -26.86 11.50
N ILE A 59 -86.63 -27.74 10.52
CA ILE A 59 -85.61 -28.34 9.65
C ILE A 59 -84.85 -27.25 8.90
N LYS A 60 -85.54 -26.23 8.36
CA LYS A 60 -84.92 -25.11 7.66
C LYS A 60 -84.02 -24.28 8.57
N LYS A 61 -84.45 -24.00 9.81
CA LYS A 61 -83.61 -23.31 10.83
C LYS A 61 -82.35 -24.11 11.17
N LEU A 62 -82.51 -25.42 11.30
CA LEU A 62 -81.41 -26.31 11.66
C LEU A 62 -80.44 -26.52 10.48
N GLN A 63 -80.94 -26.62 9.25
CA GLN A 63 -80.14 -26.57 8.02
C GLN A 63 -79.36 -25.26 7.92
N THR A 64 -80.01 -24.11 8.16
CA THR A 64 -79.34 -22.79 8.13
C THR A 64 -78.18 -22.70 9.15
N ALA A 65 -78.38 -23.23 10.37
CA ALA A 65 -77.33 -23.26 11.38
C ALA A 65 -76.18 -24.23 11.01
N ALA A 66 -76.50 -25.38 10.42
CA ALA A 66 -75.50 -26.32 9.91
C ALA A 66 -74.70 -25.71 8.74
N ASP A 67 -75.37 -25.05 7.80
CA ASP A 67 -74.74 -24.40 6.64
C ASP A 67 -73.83 -23.25 7.07
N ARG A 68 -74.24 -22.48 8.08
CA ARG A 68 -73.40 -21.44 8.70
C ARG A 68 -72.12 -22.04 9.28
N LEU A 69 -72.24 -23.08 10.12
CA LEU A 69 -71.10 -23.75 10.74
C LEU A 69 -70.17 -24.40 9.70
N SER A 70 -70.75 -25.02 8.66
CA SER A 70 -70.00 -25.59 7.53
C SER A 70 -69.22 -24.52 6.75
N THR A 71 -69.85 -23.37 6.51
CA THR A 71 -69.22 -22.24 5.81
C THR A 71 -68.09 -21.62 6.63
N GLU A 72 -68.30 -21.43 7.94
CA GLU A 72 -67.26 -20.97 8.87
C GLU A 72 -66.08 -21.94 8.89
N ASN A 73 -66.32 -23.26 8.99
CA ASN A 73 -65.27 -24.27 8.97
C ASN A 73 -64.48 -24.28 7.65
N ARG A 74 -65.16 -24.24 6.50
CA ARG A 74 -64.48 -24.15 5.18
C ARG A 74 -63.61 -22.91 5.06
N LYS A 75 -64.09 -21.77 5.56
CA LYS A 75 -63.36 -20.50 5.57
C LYS A 75 -62.12 -20.56 6.47
N LEU A 76 -62.26 -21.06 7.70
CA LEU A 76 -61.15 -21.21 8.63
C LEU A 76 -60.09 -22.20 8.11
N ARG A 77 -60.51 -23.31 7.47
CA ARG A 77 -59.60 -24.23 6.78
C ARG A 77 -58.84 -23.54 5.64
N LYS A 78 -59.53 -22.76 4.80
CA LYS A 78 -58.87 -22.00 3.71
C LYS A 78 -57.80 -21.05 4.27
N VAL A 79 -58.12 -20.32 5.32
CA VAL A 79 -57.16 -19.41 5.96
C VAL A 79 -56.00 -20.18 6.62
N HIS A 80 -56.27 -21.36 7.21
CA HIS A 80 -55.22 -22.22 7.74
C HIS A 80 -54.18 -22.60 6.68
N PHE A 81 -54.63 -23.05 5.50
CA PHE A 81 -53.73 -23.38 4.40
C PHE A 81 -52.97 -22.16 3.87
N GLN A 82 -53.63 -21.00 3.77
CA GLN A 82 -52.95 -19.76 3.38
C GLN A 82 -51.81 -19.36 4.33
N ILE A 83 -52.00 -19.52 5.64
CA ILE A 83 -50.92 -19.27 6.61
C ILE A 83 -49.86 -20.37 6.53
N SER A 84 -50.25 -21.63 6.30
CA SER A 84 -49.30 -22.73 6.09
C SER A 84 -48.33 -22.42 4.95
N ASP A 85 -48.85 -21.98 3.80
CA ASP A 85 -48.02 -21.65 2.63
C ASP A 85 -47.04 -20.52 2.95
N LYS A 86 -47.50 -19.45 3.62
CA LYS A 86 -46.64 -18.35 4.08
C LYS A 86 -45.54 -18.80 5.05
N VAL A 87 -45.86 -19.69 5.99
CA VAL A 87 -44.86 -20.23 6.94
C VAL A 87 -43.83 -21.10 6.20
N GLN A 88 -44.26 -21.90 5.23
CA GLN A 88 -43.34 -22.69 4.39
C GLN A 88 -42.43 -21.80 3.55
N GLU A 89 -42.94 -20.72 2.96
CA GLU A 89 -42.13 -19.73 2.25
C GLU A 89 -41.05 -19.14 3.17
N LEU A 90 -41.42 -18.77 4.40
CA LEU A 90 -40.46 -18.24 5.38
C LEU A 90 -39.33 -19.22 5.71
N MET A 91 -39.56 -20.54 5.66
CA MET A 91 -38.49 -21.53 5.86
C MET A 91 -37.38 -21.45 4.81
N SER A 92 -37.62 -20.81 3.66
CA SER A 92 -36.63 -20.62 2.59
C SER A 92 -35.96 -19.24 2.59
N VAL A 93 -36.37 -18.33 3.48
CA VAL A 93 -35.91 -16.94 3.51
C VAL A 93 -34.73 -16.81 4.48
N ASP A 94 -33.59 -16.33 3.97
CA ASP A 94 -32.38 -16.11 4.77
C ASP A 94 -32.62 -15.06 5.87
N LEU A 95 -32.46 -15.49 7.13
CA LEU A 95 -32.73 -14.68 8.31
C LEU A 95 -31.77 -13.50 8.48
N LEU A 96 -30.57 -13.57 7.90
CA LEU A 96 -29.53 -12.56 8.05
C LEU A 96 -29.57 -11.53 6.91
N ARG A 97 -29.76 -11.98 5.66
CA ARG A 97 -29.80 -11.10 4.47
C ARG A 97 -31.18 -10.53 4.17
N GLN A 98 -32.26 -11.26 4.47
CA GLN A 98 -33.62 -10.90 4.07
C GLN A 98 -34.54 -10.66 5.27
N GLN A 99 -34.06 -9.94 6.30
CA GLN A 99 -34.84 -9.61 7.49
C GLN A 99 -36.17 -8.90 7.19
N GLN A 100 -36.21 -8.08 6.13
CA GLN A 100 -37.44 -7.38 5.75
C GLN A 100 -38.53 -8.36 5.27
N ARG A 101 -38.17 -9.36 4.47
CA ARG A 101 -39.12 -10.39 4.01
C ARG A 101 -39.70 -11.20 5.16
N TRP A 102 -38.89 -11.48 6.18
CA TRP A 102 -39.36 -12.09 7.43
C TRP A 102 -40.39 -11.20 8.16
N LYS A 103 -40.15 -9.89 8.24
CA LYS A 103 -41.11 -8.95 8.85
C LYS A 103 -42.40 -8.86 8.04
N ASP A 104 -42.30 -8.75 6.72
CA ASP A 104 -43.45 -8.63 5.82
C ASP A 104 -44.31 -9.90 5.87
N GLY A 105 -43.71 -11.09 5.77
CA GLY A 105 -44.43 -12.35 5.87
C GLY A 105 -45.12 -12.54 7.22
N LEU A 106 -44.49 -12.09 8.31
CA LEU A 106 -45.11 -12.11 9.64
C LEU A 106 -46.25 -11.09 9.77
N MET A 107 -46.10 -9.89 9.20
CA MET A 107 -47.14 -8.87 9.16
C MET A 107 -48.35 -9.35 8.36
N ASP A 108 -48.14 -10.03 7.24
CA ASP A 108 -49.21 -10.65 6.45
C ASP A 108 -50.00 -11.68 7.27
N ILE A 109 -49.31 -12.57 7.99
CA ILE A 109 -49.96 -13.57 8.86
C ILE A 109 -50.80 -12.87 9.95
N ARG A 110 -50.25 -11.83 10.59
CA ARG A 110 -50.98 -11.04 11.58
C ARG A 110 -52.19 -10.32 10.98
N HIS A 111 -52.06 -9.79 9.77
CA HIS A 111 -53.15 -9.13 9.07
C HIS A 111 -54.28 -10.10 8.73
N ILE A 112 -53.95 -11.31 8.26
CA ILE A 112 -54.93 -12.39 8.03
C ILE A 112 -55.72 -12.69 9.32
N ILE A 113 -55.05 -12.74 10.46
CA ILE A 113 -55.68 -13.03 11.76
C ILE A 113 -56.53 -11.85 12.22
N ALA A 114 -56.05 -10.61 12.08
CA ALA A 114 -56.82 -9.41 12.39
C ALA A 114 -58.09 -9.31 11.53
N ASN A 115 -58.02 -9.69 10.25
CA ASN A 115 -59.16 -9.73 9.35
C ASN A 115 -60.23 -10.74 9.81
N LEU A 116 -59.84 -11.87 10.41
CA LEU A 116 -60.79 -12.80 11.01
C LEU A 116 -61.48 -12.20 12.24
N VAL A 117 -60.74 -11.44 13.08
CA VAL A 117 -61.35 -10.76 14.23
C VAL A 117 -62.39 -9.73 13.77
N GLN A 118 -62.10 -8.96 12.72
CA GLN A 118 -63.05 -8.01 12.12
C GLN A 118 -64.30 -8.68 11.55
N GLN A 119 -64.21 -9.95 11.15
CA GLN A 119 -65.32 -10.74 10.62
C GLN A 119 -66.20 -11.37 11.72
N GLY A 120 -65.95 -11.04 13.00
CA GLY A 120 -66.80 -11.43 14.12
C GLY A 120 -66.32 -12.66 14.90
N PHE A 121 -65.12 -13.18 14.63
CA PHE A 121 -64.53 -14.24 15.44
C PHE A 121 -63.90 -13.65 16.72
N ALA A 122 -64.27 -14.19 17.89
CA ALA A 122 -63.73 -13.72 19.17
C ALA A 122 -62.22 -13.96 19.30
N SER A 123 -61.46 -12.94 19.67
CA SER A 123 -59.99 -13.04 19.82
C SER A 123 -59.57 -14.06 20.87
N GLU A 124 -60.33 -14.18 21.97
CA GLU A 124 -60.07 -15.15 23.05
C GLU A 124 -60.08 -16.59 22.53
N ASN A 125 -61.05 -16.89 21.66
CA ASN A 125 -61.23 -18.19 21.02
C ASN A 125 -60.14 -18.50 19.98
N MET A 126 -59.35 -17.51 19.56
CA MET A 126 -58.22 -17.71 18.64
C MET A 126 -56.93 -18.15 19.36
N THR A 127 -56.85 -18.08 20.68
CA THR A 127 -55.62 -18.38 21.44
C THR A 127 -54.99 -19.74 21.09
N PRO A 128 -55.74 -20.86 21.02
CA PRO A 128 -55.18 -22.15 20.63
C PRO A 128 -54.62 -22.16 19.20
N TRP A 129 -55.26 -21.42 18.29
CA TRP A 129 -54.85 -21.31 16.90
C TRP A 129 -53.61 -20.43 16.71
N LYS A 130 -53.55 -19.28 17.41
CA LYS A 130 -52.35 -18.43 17.47
C LYS A 130 -51.16 -19.22 18.04
N SER A 131 -51.37 -19.97 19.13
CA SER A 131 -50.35 -20.83 19.73
C SER A 131 -49.85 -21.93 18.77
N HIS A 132 -50.75 -22.54 18.00
CA HIS A 132 -50.36 -23.50 16.97
C HIS A 132 -49.42 -22.88 15.94
N TRP A 133 -49.75 -21.68 15.43
CA TRP A 133 -48.92 -20.99 14.44
C TRP A 133 -47.60 -20.49 15.00
N ASP A 134 -47.55 -20.03 16.25
CA ASP A 134 -46.31 -19.68 16.91
C ASP A 134 -45.35 -20.87 16.95
N ARG A 135 -45.86 -22.09 17.18
CA ARG A 135 -45.05 -23.32 17.13
C ARG A 135 -44.56 -23.69 15.73
N GLN A 136 -45.30 -23.36 14.66
CA GLN A 136 -44.80 -23.57 13.29
C GLN A 136 -43.78 -22.52 12.91
N LEU A 137 -44.01 -21.25 13.27
CA LEU A 137 -43.04 -20.17 13.11
C LEU A 137 -41.75 -20.44 13.89
N TYR A 138 -41.87 -21.06 15.08
CA TYR A 138 -40.71 -21.51 15.86
C TYR A 138 -39.83 -22.46 15.05
N LYS A 139 -40.42 -23.48 14.42
CA LYS A 139 -39.67 -24.45 13.59
C LYS A 139 -39.02 -23.78 12.38
N ALA A 140 -39.75 -22.88 11.71
CA ALA A 140 -39.23 -22.13 10.57
C ALA A 140 -38.05 -21.25 10.98
N LEU A 141 -38.18 -20.54 12.10
CA LEU A 141 -37.15 -19.69 12.66
C LEU A 141 -35.94 -20.49 13.13
N GLU A 142 -36.14 -21.61 13.84
CA GLU A 142 -35.05 -22.47 14.31
C GLU A 142 -34.25 -23.05 13.14
N HIS A 143 -34.92 -23.50 12.07
CA HIS A 143 -34.26 -24.00 10.87
C HIS A 143 -33.36 -22.93 10.24
N GLN A 144 -33.89 -21.73 9.99
CA GLN A 144 -33.12 -20.63 9.41
C GLN A 144 -32.04 -20.07 10.37
N TYR A 145 -32.29 -20.14 11.68
CA TYR A 145 -31.30 -19.79 12.70
C TYR A 145 -30.10 -20.73 12.66
N LEU A 146 -30.32 -22.04 12.58
CA LEU A 146 -29.26 -23.05 12.45
C LEU A 146 -28.44 -22.85 11.17
N MET A 147 -29.12 -22.71 10.02
CA MET A 147 -28.46 -22.44 8.74
C MET A 147 -27.61 -21.15 8.80
N GLY A 148 -28.14 -20.11 9.44
CA GLY A 148 -27.43 -18.85 9.61
C GLY A 148 -26.26 -18.92 10.59
N LEU A 149 -26.31 -19.76 11.63
CA LEU A 149 -25.18 -20.00 12.53
C LEU A 149 -24.02 -20.71 11.82
N GLU A 150 -24.32 -21.67 10.95
CA GLU A 150 -23.30 -22.42 10.20
C GLU A 150 -22.59 -21.56 9.15
N ALA A 151 -23.35 -20.74 8.43
CA ALA A 151 -22.89 -19.88 7.33
C ALA A 151 -22.65 -18.41 7.75
N LEU A 152 -22.57 -18.14 9.07
CA LEU A 152 -22.53 -16.78 9.60
C LEU A 152 -21.38 -15.96 9.01
N ASN A 153 -20.17 -16.52 8.99
CA ASN A 153 -18.95 -15.83 8.55
C ASN A 153 -18.99 -15.42 7.07
N GLU A 154 -19.73 -16.15 6.25
CA GLU A 154 -19.81 -15.93 4.81
C GLU A 154 -20.92 -14.94 4.45
N ASN A 155 -21.98 -14.91 5.27
CA ASN A 155 -23.18 -14.15 4.96
C ASN A 155 -23.29 -12.81 5.69
N LEU A 156 -22.45 -12.56 6.71
CA LEU A 156 -22.39 -11.29 7.41
C LEU A 156 -22.18 -10.10 6.47
N PRO A 157 -22.72 -8.91 6.82
CA PRO A 157 -22.48 -7.69 6.05
C PRO A 157 -20.99 -7.44 5.85
N GLU A 158 -20.63 -6.97 4.65
CA GLU A 158 -19.25 -6.71 4.28
C GLU A 158 -18.61 -5.65 5.20
N ILE A 159 -17.50 -6.00 5.84
CA ILE A 159 -16.66 -5.10 6.63
C ILE A 159 -15.50 -4.66 5.74
N ARG A 160 -15.49 -3.39 5.35
CA ARG A 160 -14.40 -2.80 4.56
C ARG A 160 -13.27 -2.34 5.47
N VAL A 161 -12.06 -2.75 5.13
CA VAL A 161 -10.82 -2.48 5.86
C VAL A 161 -9.77 -2.04 4.86
N GLU A 162 -8.88 -1.15 5.26
CA GLU A 162 -7.69 -0.79 4.49
C GLU A 162 -6.45 -1.26 5.24
N LEU A 163 -5.47 -1.80 4.53
CA LEU A 163 -4.13 -2.00 5.04
C LEU A 163 -3.30 -0.76 4.66
N THR A 164 -2.63 -0.16 5.64
CA THR A 164 -1.82 1.05 5.46
C THR A 164 -0.46 0.90 6.11
N TYR A 165 0.54 1.63 5.61
CA TYR A 165 1.86 1.72 6.24
C TYR A 165 2.05 3.12 6.82
N ARG A 166 2.13 3.24 8.14
CA ARG A 166 2.32 4.52 8.86
C ARG A 166 3.29 4.33 10.01
N GLN A 167 4.13 5.34 10.27
CA GLN A 167 5.12 5.30 11.36
C GLN A 167 5.98 4.02 11.33
N GLN A 168 6.40 3.63 10.12
CA GLN A 168 7.20 2.43 9.86
C GLN A 168 6.54 1.09 10.24
N LYS A 169 5.21 1.06 10.39
CA LYS A 169 4.44 -0.15 10.74
C LYS A 169 3.27 -0.34 9.81
N LEU A 170 2.98 -1.60 9.49
CA LEU A 170 1.72 -2.01 8.85
C LEU A 170 0.60 -1.93 9.87
N GLN A 171 -0.53 -1.34 9.47
CA GLN A 171 -1.66 -1.12 10.35
C GLN A 171 -2.96 -1.28 9.56
N PHE A 172 -3.93 -1.98 10.13
CA PHE A 172 -5.30 -1.99 9.63
C PHE A 172 -6.00 -0.67 9.98
N ARG A 173 -6.82 -0.20 9.05
CA ARG A 173 -7.73 0.93 9.22
C ARG A 173 -9.15 0.49 8.85
N PRO A 174 -10.10 0.42 9.79
CA PRO A 174 -9.96 0.65 11.23
C PRO A 174 -9.02 -0.35 11.93
N PRO A 175 -8.59 -0.08 13.18
CA PRO A 175 -7.73 -0.99 13.94
C PRO A 175 -8.32 -2.39 14.10
N PHE A 176 -7.47 -3.38 14.28
CA PHE A 176 -7.85 -4.80 14.35
C PHE A 176 -8.90 -5.09 15.44
N GLU A 177 -8.81 -4.38 16.56
CA GLU A 177 -9.74 -4.46 17.70
C GLU A 177 -11.12 -3.91 17.33
N GLU A 178 -11.18 -2.84 16.55
CA GLU A 178 -12.44 -2.27 16.08
C GLU A 178 -13.11 -3.18 15.06
N ILE A 179 -12.32 -3.80 14.17
CA ILE A 179 -12.82 -4.80 13.22
C ILE A 179 -13.43 -5.99 13.97
N LYS A 180 -12.71 -6.52 14.99
CA LYS A 180 -13.24 -7.55 15.89
C LYS A 180 -14.53 -7.12 16.57
N ALA A 181 -14.57 -5.92 17.13
CA ALA A 181 -15.75 -5.40 17.82
C ALA A 181 -16.96 -5.26 16.87
N LYS A 182 -16.76 -4.81 15.63
CA LYS A 182 -17.82 -4.74 14.61
C LYS A 182 -18.35 -6.11 14.24
N TYR A 183 -17.47 -7.06 13.95
CA TYR A 183 -17.84 -8.45 13.64
C TYR A 183 -18.65 -9.10 14.78
N PHE A 184 -18.14 -9.04 16.02
CA PHE A 184 -18.83 -9.65 17.17
C PHE A 184 -20.15 -8.94 17.51
N ARG A 185 -20.28 -7.65 17.22
CA ARG A 185 -21.54 -6.91 17.34
C ARG A 185 -22.58 -7.44 16.37
N GLU A 186 -22.23 -7.66 15.10
CA GLU A 186 -23.16 -8.22 14.11
C GLU A 186 -23.52 -9.67 14.42
N MET A 187 -22.54 -10.49 14.86
CA MET A 187 -22.82 -11.84 15.36
C MET A 187 -23.80 -11.83 16.55
N LYS A 188 -23.59 -10.95 17.52
CA LYS A 188 -24.49 -10.81 18.69
C LYS A 188 -25.91 -10.40 18.26
N LYS A 189 -26.02 -9.46 17.31
CA LYS A 189 -27.32 -9.06 16.76
C LYS A 189 -28.05 -10.26 16.17
N PHE A 190 -27.38 -11.08 15.34
CA PHE A 190 -27.97 -12.29 14.77
C PHE A 190 -28.38 -13.31 15.84
N ILE A 191 -27.49 -13.62 16.80
CA ILE A 191 -27.77 -14.57 17.88
C ILE A 191 -29.00 -14.13 18.69
N SER A 192 -29.21 -12.82 18.85
CA SER A 192 -30.32 -12.25 19.62
C SER A 192 -31.67 -12.16 18.88
N ILE A 193 -31.75 -12.57 17.61
CA ILE A 193 -33.00 -12.50 16.83
C ILE A 193 -34.15 -13.24 17.53
N PRO A 194 -34.00 -14.48 18.03
CA PRO A 194 -35.09 -15.20 18.70
C PRO A 194 -35.62 -14.50 19.96
N ASN A 195 -34.79 -13.72 20.67
CA ASN A 195 -35.22 -12.97 21.86
C ASN A 195 -36.18 -11.82 21.54
N HIS A 196 -36.04 -11.24 20.36
CA HIS A 196 -36.85 -10.10 19.92
C HIS A 196 -37.98 -10.53 18.97
N PHE A 197 -38.02 -11.83 18.62
CA PHE A 197 -39.02 -12.36 17.72
C PHE A 197 -40.38 -12.42 18.43
N LYS A 198 -41.29 -11.55 17.99
CA LYS A 198 -42.68 -11.56 18.43
C LYS A 198 -43.46 -12.37 17.41
N GLY A 199 -44.10 -13.45 17.83
CA GLY A 199 -44.91 -14.26 16.93
C GLY A 199 -46.26 -13.63 16.58
N VAL A 200 -47.25 -14.48 16.44
CA VAL A 200 -48.64 -14.20 16.14
C VAL A 200 -49.48 -14.05 17.42
N GLY A 201 -49.09 -14.72 18.51
CA GLY A 201 -49.70 -14.56 19.83
C GLY A 201 -49.56 -13.14 20.40
N ASP A 202 -50.45 -12.77 21.32
CA ASP A 202 -50.62 -11.40 21.85
C ASP A 202 -49.51 -10.95 22.84
N GLY A 203 -48.27 -11.44 22.67
CA GLY A 203 -47.10 -10.91 23.39
C GLY A 203 -47.07 -11.21 24.90
N GLY A 204 -47.59 -12.36 25.32
CA GLY A 204 -47.47 -12.83 26.70
C GLY A 204 -46.00 -12.95 27.17
N PRO A 205 -45.75 -12.97 28.50
CA PRO A 205 -44.41 -12.96 29.08
C PRO A 205 -43.56 -14.18 28.70
N ASP A 206 -44.17 -15.32 28.40
CA ASP A 206 -43.49 -16.57 28.04
C ASP A 206 -43.43 -16.74 26.51
N LEU A 207 -42.56 -15.97 25.85
CA LEU A 207 -42.23 -16.22 24.45
C LEU A 207 -41.54 -17.58 24.32
N ILE A 208 -41.98 -18.42 23.39
CA ILE A 208 -41.36 -19.73 23.13
C ILE A 208 -40.04 -19.61 22.35
N PHE A 209 -39.85 -18.53 21.58
CA PHE A 209 -38.74 -18.33 20.66
C PHE A 209 -37.36 -18.17 21.33
N PRO A 210 -37.20 -17.47 22.47
CA PRO A 210 -35.93 -17.41 23.21
C PRO A 210 -35.28 -18.77 23.50
N ALA A 211 -36.09 -19.82 23.72
CA ALA A 211 -35.59 -21.18 23.99
C ALA A 211 -34.75 -21.77 22.83
N ILE A 212 -34.85 -21.21 21.61
CA ILE A 212 -33.99 -21.58 20.47
C ILE A 212 -32.52 -21.31 20.79
N ILE A 213 -32.21 -20.23 21.50
CA ILE A 213 -30.83 -19.82 21.82
C ILE A 213 -30.19 -20.86 22.73
N ASP A 214 -30.87 -21.23 23.82
CA ASP A 214 -30.32 -22.16 24.82
C ASP A 214 -30.18 -23.58 24.25
N ARG A 215 -31.16 -24.04 23.46
CA ARG A 215 -31.11 -25.35 22.79
C ARG A 215 -29.95 -25.49 21.82
N ASN A 216 -29.62 -24.41 21.12
CA ASN A 216 -28.60 -24.41 20.09
C ASN A 216 -27.26 -23.82 20.57
N GLY A 217 -27.09 -23.65 21.89
CA GLY A 217 -25.91 -22.99 22.47
C GLY A 217 -24.57 -23.66 22.14
N GLN A 218 -24.55 -24.98 21.91
CA GLN A 218 -23.33 -25.71 21.50
C GLN A 218 -22.78 -25.22 20.15
N ASN A 219 -23.66 -24.79 19.24
CA ASN A 219 -23.25 -24.31 17.92
C ASN A 219 -22.48 -22.99 17.99
N PHE A 220 -22.66 -22.21 19.06
CA PHE A 220 -21.87 -20.99 19.27
C PHE A 220 -20.38 -21.28 19.38
N ILE A 221 -19.99 -22.41 19.98
CA ILE A 221 -18.58 -22.81 20.09
C ILE A 221 -17.95 -22.91 18.69
N THR A 222 -18.68 -23.51 17.74
CA THR A 222 -18.25 -23.62 16.35
C THR A 222 -18.19 -22.25 15.68
N CYS A 223 -19.19 -21.38 15.89
CA CYS A 223 -19.17 -20.01 15.35
C CYS A 223 -17.96 -19.21 15.85
N TYR A 224 -17.69 -19.21 17.16
CA TYR A 224 -16.52 -18.53 17.75
C TYR A 224 -15.20 -19.14 17.27
N ARG A 225 -15.13 -20.45 17.05
CA ARG A 225 -13.95 -21.10 16.48
C ARG A 225 -13.69 -20.64 15.04
N LYS A 226 -14.73 -20.62 14.19
CA LYS A 226 -14.62 -20.10 12.82
C LYS A 226 -14.27 -18.61 12.81
N ALA A 227 -14.82 -17.81 13.73
CA ALA A 227 -14.46 -16.40 13.90
C ALA A 227 -12.97 -16.22 14.22
N ASN A 228 -12.41 -17.02 15.13
CA ASN A 228 -10.99 -16.99 15.44
C ASN A 228 -10.14 -17.35 14.21
N GLN A 229 -10.51 -18.39 13.45
CA GLN A 229 -9.82 -18.74 12.21
C GLN A 229 -9.86 -17.60 11.18
N LEU A 230 -11.00 -16.91 11.06
CA LEU A 230 -11.14 -15.72 10.21
C LEU A 230 -10.17 -14.61 10.64
N PHE A 231 -10.06 -14.32 11.94
CA PHE A 231 -9.12 -13.31 12.43
C PHE A 231 -7.65 -13.73 12.30
N THR A 232 -7.34 -15.02 12.43
CA THR A 232 -5.99 -15.54 12.13
C THR A 232 -5.66 -15.34 10.65
N ARG A 233 -6.59 -15.65 9.74
CA ARG A 233 -6.43 -15.39 8.29
C ARG A 233 -6.29 -13.89 8.00
N LEU A 234 -7.05 -13.04 8.67
CA LEU A 234 -6.95 -11.57 8.53
C LEU A 234 -5.57 -11.07 8.97
N ALA A 235 -5.07 -11.52 10.12
CA ALA A 235 -3.73 -11.16 10.59
C ALA A 235 -2.64 -11.64 9.61
N ALA A 236 -2.80 -12.83 9.04
CA ALA A 236 -1.87 -13.36 8.03
C ALA A 236 -1.85 -12.54 6.72
N VAL A 237 -2.85 -11.69 6.45
CA VAL A 237 -2.78 -10.74 5.33
C VAL A 237 -1.68 -9.72 5.57
N GLU A 238 -1.50 -9.25 6.80
CA GLU A 238 -0.42 -8.31 7.14
C GLU A 238 0.96 -8.91 6.86
N ASP A 239 1.15 -10.18 7.20
CA ASP A 239 2.41 -10.91 7.00
C ASP A 239 2.85 -10.96 5.54
N GLN A 240 1.90 -11.00 4.58
CA GLN A 240 2.20 -11.01 3.15
C GLN A 240 2.89 -9.72 2.68
N PHE A 241 2.69 -8.60 3.39
CA PHE A 241 3.24 -7.30 3.03
C PHE A 241 4.46 -6.90 3.86
N LYS A 242 4.79 -7.64 4.93
CA LYS A 242 5.91 -7.30 5.83
C LYS A 242 7.24 -7.18 5.10
N ASP A 243 7.56 -8.17 4.25
CA ASP A 243 8.81 -8.21 3.50
C ASP A 243 8.95 -7.06 2.49
N TRP A 244 7.82 -6.55 1.99
CA TRP A 244 7.81 -5.48 0.99
C TRP A 244 8.08 -4.10 1.61
N VAL A 245 7.74 -3.91 2.88
CA VAL A 245 7.87 -2.61 3.56
C VAL A 245 9.12 -2.51 4.43
N VAL A 246 9.99 -3.53 4.43
CA VAL A 246 11.24 -3.54 5.20
C VAL A 246 12.12 -2.34 4.85
N LEU A 247 12.14 -1.94 3.58
CA LEU A 247 12.88 -0.77 3.10
C LEU A 247 12.45 0.54 3.77
N GLY A 248 11.24 0.63 4.30
CA GLY A 248 10.76 1.83 4.99
C GLY A 248 11.29 2.01 6.42
N ALA A 249 11.91 0.98 6.99
CA ALA A 249 12.46 1.01 8.35
C ALA A 249 13.93 1.43 8.41
N ILE A 250 14.61 1.56 7.26
CA ILE A 250 16.05 1.78 7.15
C ILE A 250 16.30 3.12 6.44
N ASP A 251 17.39 3.79 6.80
CA ASP A 251 17.92 4.89 6.00
C ASP A 251 18.57 4.34 4.72
N LEU A 252 17.86 4.50 3.60
CA LEU A 252 18.26 3.92 2.31
C LEU A 252 19.54 4.56 1.77
N ASP A 253 19.75 5.86 1.99
CA ASP A 253 20.92 6.56 1.45
C ASP A 253 22.19 6.08 2.15
N GLN A 254 22.17 6.02 3.48
CA GLN A 254 23.29 5.51 4.27
C GLN A 254 23.57 4.03 3.98
N PHE A 255 22.51 3.21 3.92
CA PHE A 255 22.64 1.77 3.65
C PHE A 255 23.29 1.49 2.29
N VAL A 256 22.91 2.25 1.27
CA VAL A 256 23.46 2.14 -0.09
C VAL A 256 24.94 2.56 -0.12
N GLU A 257 25.32 3.62 0.60
CA GLU A 257 26.72 4.09 0.67
C GLU A 257 27.66 3.09 1.35
N ASP A 258 27.20 2.43 2.43
CA ASP A 258 28.04 1.49 3.20
C ASP A 258 28.29 0.16 2.45
N ASN A 259 27.34 -0.26 1.61
CA ASN A 259 27.32 -1.59 1.02
C ASN A 259 27.72 -1.65 -0.46
N LEU A 260 27.71 -0.53 -1.20
CA LEU A 260 28.04 -0.53 -2.63
C LEU A 260 29.46 -0.02 -2.88
N LYS A 261 30.32 -0.88 -3.43
CA LYS A 261 31.74 -0.54 -3.66
C LYS A 261 32.18 -0.83 -5.10
N GLU A 262 31.67 -1.90 -5.70
CA GLU A 262 32.05 -2.37 -7.02
C GLU A 262 30.91 -2.20 -8.03
N LEU A 263 31.27 -2.02 -9.31
CA LEU A 263 30.31 -1.82 -10.42
C LEU A 263 29.20 -2.90 -10.41
N VAL A 264 29.62 -4.15 -10.16
CA VAL A 264 28.75 -5.33 -10.13
C VAL A 264 27.66 -5.21 -9.05
N ASP A 265 27.93 -4.51 -7.96
CA ASP A 265 26.96 -4.30 -6.89
C ASP A 265 25.79 -3.44 -7.40
N TRP A 266 26.07 -2.32 -8.07
CA TRP A 266 25.03 -1.49 -8.68
C TRP A 266 24.26 -2.25 -9.76
N GLU A 267 24.94 -2.99 -10.64
CA GLU A 267 24.28 -3.76 -11.71
C GLU A 267 23.31 -4.81 -11.17
N LYS A 268 23.74 -5.60 -10.18
CA LYS A 268 22.91 -6.60 -9.52
C LYS A 268 21.71 -5.96 -8.85
N ASN A 269 21.92 -4.85 -8.13
CA ASN A 269 20.84 -4.15 -7.42
C ASN A 269 19.82 -3.51 -8.37
N PHE A 270 20.25 -2.83 -9.45
CA PHE A 270 19.32 -2.31 -10.46
C PHE A 270 18.51 -3.43 -11.13
N ARG A 271 19.14 -4.56 -11.44
CA ARG A 271 18.45 -5.73 -12.01
C ARG A 271 17.43 -6.33 -11.03
N ALA A 272 17.84 -6.51 -9.78
CA ALA A 272 16.98 -7.04 -8.72
C ALA A 272 15.79 -6.11 -8.44
N LEU A 273 16.03 -4.80 -8.40
CA LEU A 273 14.99 -3.80 -8.19
C LEU A 273 13.96 -3.78 -9.33
N LYS A 274 14.40 -3.90 -10.58
CA LYS A 274 13.51 -4.05 -11.73
C LYS A 274 12.66 -5.33 -11.65
N GLY A 275 13.24 -6.43 -11.17
CA GLY A 275 12.50 -7.67 -10.89
C GLY A 275 11.45 -7.47 -9.80
N ARG A 276 11.85 -6.88 -8.67
CA ARG A 276 10.96 -6.57 -7.55
C ARG A 276 9.83 -5.61 -7.92
N GLY A 277 10.08 -4.61 -8.76
CA GLY A 277 9.03 -3.72 -9.29
C GLY A 277 7.96 -4.47 -10.08
N ARG A 278 8.36 -5.40 -10.96
CA ARG A 278 7.41 -6.25 -11.70
C ARG A 278 6.61 -7.18 -10.79
N ASP A 279 7.22 -7.65 -9.70
CA ASP A 279 6.53 -8.50 -8.73
C ASP A 279 5.58 -7.68 -7.83
N ALA A 280 5.91 -6.43 -7.52
CA ALA A 280 5.04 -5.49 -6.81
C ALA A 280 3.76 -5.18 -7.61
N GLU A 281 3.85 -5.06 -8.93
CA GLU A 281 2.68 -4.85 -9.81
C GLU A 281 1.65 -5.99 -9.70
N LYS A 282 2.12 -7.23 -9.48
CA LYS A 282 1.27 -8.43 -9.33
C LYS A 282 0.57 -8.51 -7.97
N LEU A 283 0.93 -7.66 -7.01
CA LEU A 283 0.28 -7.65 -5.71
C LEU A 283 -1.22 -7.31 -5.87
N PRO A 284 -2.10 -8.06 -5.19
CA PRO A 284 -3.54 -7.82 -5.27
C PRO A 284 -3.86 -6.43 -4.70
N ASN A 285 -4.88 -5.76 -5.25
CA ASN A 285 -5.41 -4.48 -4.73
C ASN A 285 -6.47 -4.69 -3.63
N VAL A 286 -7.04 -5.90 -3.59
CA VAL A 286 -8.08 -6.30 -2.64
C VAL A 286 -7.84 -7.75 -2.24
N VAL A 287 -7.87 -8.03 -0.94
CA VAL A 287 -7.83 -9.37 -0.36
C VAL A 287 -9.14 -9.60 0.40
N LYS A 288 -9.88 -10.64 0.01
CA LYS A 288 -11.15 -10.99 0.65
C LYS A 288 -10.95 -12.13 1.65
N VAL A 289 -11.34 -11.87 2.91
CA VAL A 289 -11.35 -12.84 4.00
C VAL A 289 -12.79 -12.96 4.50
N ASP A 290 -13.55 -13.86 3.85
CA ASP A 290 -14.98 -14.09 4.10
C ASP A 290 -15.80 -12.79 4.05
N CYS A 291 -16.37 -12.33 5.16
CA CYS A 291 -17.12 -11.06 5.25
C CYS A 291 -16.24 -9.81 5.36
N ILE A 292 -14.90 -9.93 5.40
CA ILE A 292 -13.97 -8.80 5.49
C ILE A 292 -13.28 -8.60 4.15
N THR A 293 -13.36 -7.38 3.63
CA THR A 293 -12.68 -6.99 2.39
C THR A 293 -11.57 -6.00 2.75
N VAL A 294 -10.32 -6.43 2.56
CA VAL A 294 -9.12 -5.63 2.83
C VAL A 294 -8.64 -4.99 1.54
N SER A 295 -8.70 -3.67 1.44
CA SER A 295 -8.02 -2.92 0.39
C SER A 295 -6.53 -2.79 0.73
N THR A 296 -5.69 -3.20 -0.20
CA THR A 296 -4.22 -3.18 -0.10
C THR A 296 -3.61 -2.10 -0.98
N THR A 297 -4.43 -1.33 -1.71
CA THR A 297 -4.01 -0.19 -2.54
C THR A 297 -3.11 0.80 -1.81
N PRO A 298 -3.39 1.22 -0.55
CA PRO A 298 -2.52 2.18 0.14
C PRO A 298 -1.12 1.60 0.41
N VAL A 299 -1.02 0.32 0.80
CA VAL A 299 0.28 -0.32 1.01
C VAL A 299 1.01 -0.50 -0.31
N LYS A 300 0.32 -0.89 -1.39
CA LYS A 300 0.93 -1.04 -2.71
C LYS A 300 1.56 0.27 -3.19
N SER A 301 0.87 1.39 -3.04
CA SER A 301 1.42 2.72 -3.33
C SER A 301 2.68 3.01 -2.52
N VAL A 302 2.70 2.65 -1.24
CA VAL A 302 3.89 2.83 -0.39
C VAL A 302 5.04 1.92 -0.86
N ILE A 303 4.76 0.69 -1.29
CA ILE A 303 5.78 -0.22 -1.82
C ILE A 303 6.40 0.37 -3.09
N ASP A 304 5.57 0.91 -4.00
CA ASP A 304 6.05 1.57 -5.21
C ASP A 304 6.94 2.78 -4.87
N ASP A 305 6.53 3.60 -3.89
CA ASP A 305 7.32 4.72 -3.39
C ASP A 305 8.66 4.28 -2.77
N LEU A 306 8.68 3.15 -2.05
CA LEU A 306 9.91 2.61 -1.45
C LEU A 306 10.86 2.05 -2.51
N ILE A 307 10.33 1.39 -3.53
CA ILE A 307 11.11 0.91 -4.68
C ILE A 307 11.72 2.10 -5.43
N GLN A 308 10.93 3.16 -5.67
CA GLN A 308 11.43 4.36 -6.31
C GLN A 308 12.51 5.06 -5.47
N ARG A 309 12.30 5.20 -4.16
CA ARG A 309 13.30 5.78 -3.27
C ARG A 309 14.62 5.01 -3.26
N LEU A 310 14.58 3.68 -3.26
CA LEU A 310 15.78 2.86 -3.37
C LEU A 310 16.46 3.03 -4.75
N PHE A 311 15.68 3.14 -5.83
CA PHE A 311 16.23 3.43 -7.16
C PHE A 311 16.97 4.77 -7.18
N ASP A 312 16.38 5.81 -6.59
CA ASP A 312 16.97 7.15 -6.53
C ASP A 312 18.23 7.16 -5.65
N ALA A 313 18.23 6.46 -4.51
CA ALA A 313 19.41 6.29 -3.66
C ALA A 313 20.55 5.59 -4.41
N LEU A 314 20.26 4.52 -5.15
CA LEU A 314 21.24 3.82 -6.01
C LEU A 314 21.82 4.75 -7.09
N LEU A 315 20.98 5.55 -7.75
CA LEU A 315 21.41 6.53 -8.75
C LEU A 315 22.31 7.60 -8.14
N ASN A 316 21.93 8.15 -7.00
CA ASN A 316 22.68 9.19 -6.31
C ASN A 316 24.04 8.66 -5.82
N SER A 317 24.08 7.45 -5.25
CA SER A 317 25.32 6.78 -4.87
C SER A 317 26.25 6.55 -6.06
N LEU A 318 25.72 6.06 -7.19
CA LEU A 318 26.51 5.86 -8.41
C LEU A 318 27.07 7.19 -8.95
N ARG A 319 26.25 8.26 -8.97
CA ARG A 319 26.68 9.61 -9.36
C ARG A 319 27.78 10.15 -8.44
N LYS A 320 27.61 10.03 -7.12
CA LYS A 320 28.64 10.42 -6.12
C LYS A 320 29.94 9.65 -6.35
N SER A 321 29.86 8.35 -6.60
CA SER A 321 31.03 7.51 -6.87
C SER A 321 31.77 7.92 -8.14
N ILE A 322 31.04 8.19 -9.24
CA ILE A 322 31.64 8.69 -10.50
C ILE A 322 32.28 10.06 -10.28
N ASN A 323 31.58 10.99 -9.63
CA ASN A 323 32.10 12.34 -9.38
C ASN A 323 33.36 12.31 -8.51
N LYS A 324 33.43 11.42 -7.52
CA LYS A 324 34.65 11.20 -6.72
C LYS A 324 35.83 10.76 -7.58
N ASP A 325 35.62 9.77 -8.46
CA ASP A 325 36.66 9.30 -9.38
C ASP A 325 37.08 10.42 -10.36
N VAL A 326 36.11 11.16 -10.92
CA VAL A 326 36.35 12.29 -11.83
C VAL A 326 37.17 13.38 -11.15
N SER A 327 36.82 13.80 -9.93
CA SER A 327 37.57 14.83 -9.20
C SER A 327 39.00 14.39 -8.88
N GLN A 328 39.21 13.11 -8.56
CA GLN A 328 40.56 12.58 -8.31
C GLN A 328 41.42 12.63 -9.58
N ILE A 329 40.87 12.21 -10.72
CA ILE A 329 41.59 12.23 -12.01
C ILE A 329 41.81 13.67 -12.48
N ASP A 330 40.80 14.55 -12.38
CA ASP A 330 40.92 15.95 -12.79
C ASP A 330 41.96 16.71 -11.98
N GLY A 331 42.08 16.43 -10.67
CA GLY A 331 43.15 16.95 -9.84
C GLY A 331 44.54 16.55 -10.35
N PHE A 332 44.74 15.26 -10.65
CA PHE A 332 46.00 14.78 -11.23
C PHE A 332 46.31 15.43 -12.59
N VAL A 333 45.34 15.40 -13.52
CA VAL A 333 45.51 15.94 -14.87
C VAL A 333 45.81 17.43 -14.83
N SER A 334 45.13 18.19 -13.97
CA SER A 334 45.34 19.62 -13.82
C SER A 334 46.76 19.92 -13.32
N THR A 335 47.20 19.27 -12.24
CA THR A 335 48.56 19.46 -11.69
C THR A 335 49.64 19.03 -12.69
N ALA A 336 49.43 17.90 -13.38
CA ALA A 336 50.40 17.40 -14.34
C ALA A 336 50.49 18.28 -15.59
N THR A 337 49.35 18.74 -16.12
CA THR A 337 49.30 19.65 -17.27
C THR A 337 49.94 20.99 -16.94
N GLU A 338 49.64 21.57 -15.77
CA GLU A 338 50.24 22.83 -15.35
C GLU A 338 51.77 22.71 -15.24
N THR A 339 52.25 21.64 -14.60
CA THR A 339 53.68 21.37 -14.45
C THR A 339 54.39 21.18 -15.80
N LEU A 340 53.83 20.37 -16.70
CA LEU A 340 54.43 20.09 -18.01
C LEU A 340 54.39 21.29 -18.96
N SER A 341 53.50 22.27 -18.70
CA SER A 341 53.40 23.49 -19.49
C SER A 341 54.49 24.52 -19.16
N GLN A 342 55.15 24.37 -18.00
CA GLN A 342 56.26 25.23 -17.60
C GLN A 342 57.50 24.91 -18.46
N ARG A 343 58.08 25.95 -19.06
CA ARG A 343 59.29 25.82 -19.86
C ARG A 343 60.51 26.03 -18.96
N PRO A 344 61.37 25.00 -18.76
CA PRO A 344 62.55 25.15 -17.93
C PRO A 344 63.55 26.12 -18.56
N GLN A 345 64.16 26.98 -17.74
CA GLN A 345 65.14 28.00 -18.15
C GLN A 345 66.57 27.70 -17.67
N THR A 346 66.73 26.78 -16.72
CA THR A 346 68.02 26.36 -16.18
C THR A 346 68.24 24.85 -16.33
N VAL A 347 69.50 24.42 -16.27
CA VAL A 347 69.86 22.97 -16.32
C VAL A 347 69.26 22.22 -15.13
N GLN A 348 69.18 22.86 -13.96
CA GLN A 348 68.55 22.29 -12.78
C GLN A 348 67.04 22.10 -12.98
N GLU A 349 66.35 23.12 -13.52
CA GLU A 349 64.92 23.02 -13.85
C GLU A 349 64.63 21.94 -14.91
N ILE A 350 65.54 21.72 -15.88
CA ILE A 350 65.42 20.59 -16.82
C ILE A 350 65.48 19.24 -16.07
N GLY A 351 66.39 19.11 -15.12
CA GLY A 351 66.49 17.91 -14.28
C GLY A 351 65.21 17.65 -13.49
N GLU A 352 64.66 18.70 -12.86
CA GLU A 352 63.41 18.63 -12.10
C GLU A 352 62.20 18.31 -13.00
N ALA A 353 62.12 18.89 -14.20
CA ALA A 353 61.08 18.61 -15.17
C ALA A 353 61.09 17.13 -15.62
N ASN A 354 62.27 16.57 -15.90
CA ASN A 354 62.42 15.16 -16.25
C ASN A 354 62.07 14.21 -15.09
N ALA A 355 62.40 14.59 -13.86
CA ALA A 355 62.02 13.84 -12.66
C ALA A 355 60.50 13.79 -12.50
N LYS A 356 59.82 14.95 -12.62
CA LYS A 356 58.34 15.03 -12.57
C LYS A 356 57.68 14.30 -13.74
N HIS A 357 58.26 14.33 -14.94
CA HIS A 357 57.76 13.54 -16.09
C HIS A 357 57.79 12.03 -15.78
N THR A 358 58.87 11.55 -15.17
CA THR A 358 58.99 10.13 -14.78
C THR A 358 57.97 9.77 -13.70
N GLU A 359 57.76 10.66 -12.72
CA GLU A 359 56.72 10.50 -11.70
C GLU A 359 55.32 10.44 -12.31
N PHE A 360 54.97 11.37 -13.20
CA PHE A 360 53.68 11.37 -13.88
C PHE A 360 53.49 10.14 -14.77
N MET A 361 54.55 9.59 -15.39
CA MET A 361 54.48 8.32 -16.12
C MET A 361 54.13 7.14 -15.21
N ALA A 362 54.64 7.12 -13.97
CA ALA A 362 54.30 6.09 -12.99
C ALA A 362 52.84 6.26 -12.52
N THR A 363 52.47 7.46 -12.08
CA THR A 363 51.12 7.77 -11.59
C THR A 363 50.06 7.60 -12.68
N LYS A 364 50.37 7.89 -13.95
CA LYS A 364 49.49 7.64 -15.11
C LYS A 364 49.05 6.17 -15.17
N LYS A 365 49.93 5.22 -14.87
CA LYS A 365 49.60 3.77 -14.89
C LYS A 365 48.60 3.39 -13.81
N GLU A 366 48.57 4.11 -12.69
CA GLU A 366 47.62 3.91 -11.59
C GLU A 366 46.28 4.63 -11.83
N VAL A 367 46.33 5.83 -12.44
CA VAL A 367 45.15 6.66 -12.71
C VAL A 367 44.35 6.15 -13.90
N LYS A 368 44.99 5.56 -14.91
CA LYS A 368 44.28 5.06 -16.11
C LYS A 368 43.19 4.01 -15.79
N PRO A 369 43.44 2.99 -14.94
CA PRO A 369 42.38 2.07 -14.50
C PRO A 369 41.21 2.76 -13.77
N LEU A 370 41.46 3.84 -13.01
CA LEU A 370 40.39 4.61 -12.37
C LEU A 370 39.50 5.30 -13.41
N PHE A 371 40.10 5.79 -14.50
CA PHE A 371 39.38 6.36 -15.63
C PHE A 371 38.44 5.34 -16.28
N ASP A 372 38.96 4.15 -16.60
CA ASP A 372 38.17 3.08 -17.24
C ASP A 372 37.02 2.60 -16.32
N LYS A 373 37.27 2.59 -14.99
CA LYS A 373 36.25 2.30 -13.98
C LYS A 373 35.17 3.39 -13.94
N ALA A 374 35.55 4.66 -13.97
CA ALA A 374 34.61 5.79 -14.00
C ALA A 374 33.77 5.79 -15.29
N GLU A 375 34.37 5.45 -16.44
CA GLU A 375 33.66 5.29 -17.71
C GLU A 375 32.66 4.14 -17.68
N SER A 376 33.06 2.99 -17.14
CA SER A 376 32.17 1.83 -16.98
C SER A 376 30.97 2.15 -16.08
N LYS A 377 31.21 2.85 -14.95
CA LYS A 377 30.13 3.35 -14.09
C LYS A 377 29.23 4.35 -14.80
N ASN A 378 29.79 5.28 -15.59
CA ASN A 378 29.00 6.26 -16.33
C ASN A 378 28.18 5.63 -17.46
N LYS A 379 28.68 4.56 -18.08
CA LYS A 379 27.93 3.76 -19.06
C LYS A 379 26.72 3.10 -18.41
N LEU A 380 26.89 2.52 -17.22
CA LEU A 380 25.76 2.00 -16.44
C LEU A 380 24.77 3.12 -16.12
N LEU A 381 25.23 4.26 -15.61
CA LEU A 381 24.39 5.41 -15.28
C LEU A 381 23.56 5.89 -16.47
N ARG A 382 24.17 6.03 -17.67
CA ARG A 382 23.46 6.38 -18.91
C ARG A 382 22.39 5.35 -19.26
N SER A 383 22.69 4.06 -19.07
CA SER A 383 21.74 2.98 -19.35
C SER A 383 20.53 2.99 -18.42
N VAL A 384 20.69 3.37 -17.15
CA VAL A 384 19.59 3.34 -16.17
C VAL A 384 18.85 4.66 -16.01
N ALA A 385 19.54 5.81 -16.14
CA ALA A 385 18.98 7.13 -15.90
C ALA A 385 18.73 7.93 -17.19
N GLY A 386 19.14 7.43 -18.36
CA GLY A 386 19.05 8.15 -19.64
C GLY A 386 20.02 9.34 -19.78
N GLY A 387 20.69 9.74 -18.69
CA GLY A 387 21.68 10.81 -18.65
C GLY A 387 22.94 10.36 -17.91
N GLY A 388 24.11 10.82 -18.39
CA GLY A 388 25.40 10.53 -17.78
C GLY A 388 26.01 11.77 -17.13
N VAL A 389 27.15 11.58 -16.47
CA VAL A 389 27.98 12.66 -15.96
C VAL A 389 28.74 13.30 -17.13
N GLU A 390 28.45 14.56 -17.43
CA GLU A 390 29.06 15.31 -18.55
C GLU A 390 30.52 15.71 -18.27
N SER A 391 30.88 15.90 -17.00
CA SER A 391 32.25 16.23 -16.61
C SER A 391 33.25 15.14 -16.99
N LEU A 392 32.81 13.88 -17.15
CA LEU A 392 33.67 12.80 -17.66
C LEU A 392 34.09 13.04 -19.12
N THR A 393 33.20 13.57 -19.96
CA THR A 393 33.54 13.90 -21.36
C THR A 393 34.54 15.06 -21.42
N GLN A 394 34.39 16.05 -20.54
CA GLN A 394 35.35 17.15 -20.42
C GLN A 394 36.70 16.66 -19.86
N LEU A 395 36.67 15.71 -18.93
CA LEU A 395 37.87 15.10 -18.38
C LEU A 395 38.62 14.26 -19.43
N GLN A 396 37.91 13.58 -20.33
CA GLN A 396 38.53 12.86 -21.46
C GLN A 396 39.37 13.81 -22.32
N SER A 397 38.83 14.96 -22.71
CA SER A 397 39.58 15.90 -23.56
C SER A 397 40.79 16.50 -22.84
N ARG A 398 40.69 16.73 -21.52
CA ARG A 398 41.84 17.14 -20.68
C ARG A 398 42.88 16.03 -20.57
N TRP A 399 42.44 14.78 -20.41
CA TRP A 399 43.31 13.61 -20.38
C TRP A 399 44.07 13.46 -21.69
N ASP A 400 43.39 13.54 -22.83
CA ASP A 400 44.01 13.46 -24.16
C ASP A 400 45.08 14.56 -24.36
N LYS A 401 44.77 15.79 -23.91
CA LYS A 401 45.75 16.90 -23.93
C LYS A 401 46.97 16.60 -23.06
N PHE A 402 46.76 16.05 -21.87
CA PHE A 402 47.84 15.61 -20.98
C PHE A 402 48.69 14.52 -21.64
N GLU A 403 48.09 13.54 -22.32
CA GLU A 403 48.83 12.49 -23.02
C GLU A 403 49.72 13.06 -24.12
N ILE A 404 49.19 13.96 -24.95
CA ILE A 404 49.96 14.64 -26.00
C ILE A 404 51.14 15.43 -25.40
N MET A 405 50.92 16.10 -24.26
CA MET A 405 51.98 16.84 -23.56
C MET A 405 53.06 15.93 -22.98
N MET A 406 52.68 14.75 -22.47
CA MET A 406 53.62 13.75 -21.99
C MET A 406 54.49 13.18 -23.12
N GLU A 407 53.91 12.92 -24.29
CA GLU A 407 54.62 12.42 -25.47
C GLU A 407 55.57 13.47 -26.06
N SER A 408 55.14 14.73 -26.11
CA SER A 408 55.91 15.85 -26.65
C SER A 408 56.91 16.46 -25.67
N HIS A 409 56.89 16.08 -24.37
CA HIS A 409 57.77 16.64 -23.35
C HIS A 409 59.26 16.50 -23.72
N GLN A 410 59.67 15.34 -24.23
CA GLN A 410 61.06 15.10 -24.63
C GLN A 410 61.51 16.02 -25.76
N LEU A 411 60.60 16.36 -26.69
CA LEU A 411 60.87 17.29 -27.78
C LEU A 411 61.00 18.72 -27.24
N MET A 412 60.08 19.14 -26.37
CA MET A 412 60.13 20.44 -25.70
C MET A 412 61.44 20.63 -24.92
N VAL A 413 61.87 19.62 -24.16
CA VAL A 413 63.14 19.68 -23.41
C VAL A 413 64.33 19.82 -24.37
N LYS A 414 64.37 19.08 -25.48
CA LYS A 414 65.45 19.21 -26.49
C LYS A 414 65.49 20.62 -27.09
N GLU A 415 64.33 21.18 -27.44
CA GLU A 415 64.24 22.55 -27.94
C GLU A 415 64.73 23.57 -26.90
N GLN A 416 64.34 23.43 -25.63
CA GLN A 416 64.82 24.33 -24.57
C GLN A 416 66.33 24.21 -24.32
N VAL A 417 66.90 23.01 -24.41
CA VAL A 417 68.37 22.83 -24.33
C VAL A 417 69.08 23.59 -25.45
N GLU A 418 68.56 23.53 -26.69
CA GLU A 418 69.15 24.25 -27.82
C GLU A 418 69.01 25.77 -27.66
N VAL A 419 67.88 26.24 -27.12
CA VAL A 419 67.67 27.66 -26.78
C VAL A 419 68.66 28.11 -25.70
N MET A 420 68.85 27.33 -24.63
CA MET A 420 69.83 27.64 -23.58
C MET A 420 71.24 27.68 -24.13
N LYS A 421 71.63 26.70 -24.95
CA LYS A 421 72.93 26.68 -25.62
C LYS A 421 73.14 27.93 -26.48
N ASN A 422 72.14 28.33 -27.27
CA ASN A 422 72.20 29.55 -28.07
C ASN A 422 72.30 30.82 -27.21
N ASN A 423 71.57 30.88 -26.09
CA ASN A 423 71.65 31.99 -25.15
C ASN A 423 73.04 32.09 -24.49
N VAL A 424 73.62 30.97 -24.08
CA VAL A 424 74.99 30.91 -23.54
C VAL A 424 75.99 31.33 -24.61
N LEU A 425 75.89 30.81 -25.84
CA LEU A 425 76.76 31.22 -26.96
C LEU A 425 76.64 32.72 -27.27
N ALA A 426 75.44 33.29 -27.21
CA ALA A 426 75.21 34.72 -27.39
C ALA A 426 75.85 35.54 -26.26
N ARG A 427 75.74 35.11 -25.00
CA ARG A 427 76.40 35.75 -23.85
C ARG A 427 77.92 35.67 -23.96
N VAL A 428 78.47 34.51 -24.33
CA VAL A 428 79.92 34.33 -24.58
C VAL A 428 80.41 35.25 -25.69
N LYS A 429 79.62 35.39 -26.78
CA LYS A 429 79.96 36.29 -27.89
C LYS A 429 79.89 37.76 -27.46
N ALA A 430 78.88 38.15 -26.70
CA ALA A 430 78.76 39.51 -26.16
C ALA A 430 79.94 39.83 -25.23
N PHE A 431 80.31 38.91 -24.35
CA PHE A 431 81.49 39.03 -23.50
C PHE A 431 82.79 39.16 -24.31
N HIS A 432 82.99 38.31 -25.33
CA HIS A 432 84.13 38.45 -26.24
C HIS A 432 84.18 39.85 -26.87
N GLN A 433 83.05 40.37 -27.34
CA GLN A 433 82.98 41.73 -27.90
C GLN A 433 83.28 42.81 -26.86
N GLU A 434 82.85 42.64 -25.60
CA GLU A 434 83.20 43.57 -24.52
C GLU A 434 84.69 43.54 -24.20
N VAL A 435 85.30 42.35 -24.15
CA VAL A 435 86.75 42.16 -23.95
C VAL A 435 87.54 42.76 -25.11
N GLU A 436 87.11 42.55 -26.36
CA GLU A 436 87.75 43.16 -27.54
C GLU A 436 87.67 44.69 -27.52
N LYS A 437 86.49 45.24 -27.19
CA LYS A 437 86.31 46.71 -27.03
C LYS A 437 87.14 47.27 -25.89
N PHE A 438 87.26 46.54 -24.77
CA PHE A 438 88.11 46.94 -23.66
C PHE A 438 89.59 46.90 -24.06
N SER A 439 90.03 45.82 -24.71
CA SER A 439 91.40 45.66 -25.24
C SER A 439 91.75 46.79 -26.22
N ALA A 440 90.86 47.12 -27.16
CA ALA A 440 91.06 48.23 -28.09
C ALA A 440 91.16 49.59 -27.37
N ARG A 441 90.28 49.85 -26.39
CA ARG A 441 90.33 51.06 -25.56
C ARG A 441 91.61 51.14 -24.73
N TRP A 442 92.06 50.02 -24.17
CA TRP A 442 93.31 49.93 -23.43
C TRP A 442 94.52 50.21 -24.32
N HIS A 443 94.59 49.60 -25.52
CA HIS A 443 95.68 49.84 -26.46
C HIS A 443 95.79 51.30 -26.91
N GLN A 444 94.66 52.02 -27.02
CA GLN A 444 94.62 53.44 -27.39
C GLN A 444 94.92 54.39 -26.23
N LEU A 445 94.41 54.10 -25.03
CA LEU A 445 94.41 55.03 -23.89
C LEU A 445 95.42 54.67 -22.80
N LYS A 446 96.18 53.58 -22.96
CA LYS A 446 97.26 53.25 -22.02
C LYS A 446 98.27 54.42 -21.99
N PRO A 447 98.69 54.86 -20.79
CA PRO A 447 99.75 55.85 -20.68
C PRO A 447 101.02 55.34 -21.38
N GLY A 448 101.53 56.10 -22.36
CA GLY A 448 102.84 55.84 -22.97
C GLY A 448 103.98 56.20 -22.02
N ASN A 449 105.22 55.83 -22.37
CA ASN A 449 106.39 56.10 -21.53
C ASN A 449 106.54 57.60 -21.18
N ASP A 450 106.13 58.50 -22.08
CA ASP A 450 106.18 59.95 -21.87
C ASP A 450 105.24 60.46 -20.76
N ALA A 451 104.15 59.73 -20.46
CA ALA A 451 103.22 60.08 -19.38
C ALA A 451 103.71 59.64 -17.99
N LEU A 452 104.75 58.79 -17.93
CA LEU A 452 105.37 58.30 -16.70
C LEU A 452 106.59 59.14 -16.28
N GLU A 453 107.10 60.00 -17.17
CA GLU A 453 108.26 60.89 -16.94
C GLU A 453 107.86 62.38 -16.78
N GLY A 454 106.57 62.71 -16.79
CA GLY A 454 106.05 64.08 -16.67
C GLY A 454 105.84 64.59 -15.24
N ASP A 455 105.44 65.86 -15.11
CA ASP A 455 105.14 66.53 -13.83
C ASP A 455 104.06 65.79 -13.01
N LYS A 456 104.06 65.99 -11.67
CA LYS A 456 103.17 65.30 -10.70
C LYS A 456 101.69 65.26 -11.12
N GLU A 457 101.19 66.31 -11.77
CA GLU A 457 99.81 66.40 -12.26
C GLU A 457 99.50 65.48 -13.46
N THR A 458 100.50 65.18 -14.29
CA THR A 458 100.38 64.23 -15.42
C THR A 458 100.41 62.77 -14.96
N LEU A 459 101.23 62.48 -13.95
CA LEU A 459 101.24 61.19 -13.25
C LEU A 459 99.90 60.92 -12.53
N ASP A 460 99.34 61.90 -11.83
CA ASP A 460 98.04 61.75 -11.16
C ASP A 460 96.89 61.48 -12.16
N LYS A 461 96.92 62.11 -13.35
CA LYS A 461 95.95 61.85 -14.44
C LYS A 461 96.14 60.45 -15.03
N ALA A 462 97.38 59.98 -15.24
CA ALA A 462 97.65 58.62 -15.69
C ALA A 462 97.19 57.56 -14.67
N VAL A 463 97.40 57.81 -13.37
CA VAL A 463 96.93 56.93 -12.28
C VAL A 463 95.40 56.88 -12.22
N ALA A 464 94.70 58.00 -12.45
CA ALA A 464 93.25 58.04 -12.52
C ALA A 464 92.70 57.18 -13.68
N VAL A 465 93.28 57.30 -14.88
CA VAL A 465 92.91 56.47 -16.05
C VAL A 465 93.17 54.98 -15.79
N ILE A 466 94.29 54.62 -15.16
CA ILE A 466 94.59 53.23 -14.81
C ILE A 466 93.60 52.70 -13.77
N LYS A 467 93.21 53.49 -12.76
CA LYS A 467 92.21 53.08 -11.77
C LYS A 467 90.83 52.87 -12.39
N GLU A 468 90.41 53.75 -13.28
CA GLU A 468 89.15 53.63 -14.03
C GLU A 468 89.14 52.38 -14.91
N LYS A 469 90.22 52.13 -15.67
CA LYS A 469 90.33 50.92 -16.51
C LYS A 469 90.46 49.64 -15.70
N ARG A 470 91.07 49.70 -14.52
CA ARG A 470 91.07 48.57 -13.58
C ARG A 470 89.67 48.27 -13.07
N GLN A 471 88.86 49.29 -12.78
CA GLN A 471 87.48 49.10 -12.33
C GLN A 471 86.60 48.53 -13.47
N GLU A 472 86.72 49.05 -14.70
CA GLU A 472 86.07 48.47 -15.88
C GLU A 472 86.49 47.01 -16.09
N PHE A 473 87.76 46.66 -15.87
CA PHE A 473 88.23 45.28 -16.01
C PHE A 473 87.67 44.35 -14.91
N VAL A 474 87.55 44.84 -13.68
CA VAL A 474 86.90 44.09 -12.59
C VAL A 474 85.43 43.83 -12.91
N GLU A 475 84.73 44.80 -13.50
CA GLU A 475 83.34 44.60 -13.96
C GLU A 475 83.25 43.56 -15.08
N ILE A 476 84.24 43.51 -15.98
CA ILE A 476 84.34 42.46 -17.01
C ILE A 476 84.64 41.09 -16.37
N GLU A 477 85.55 40.99 -15.40
CA GLU A 477 85.81 39.75 -14.65
C GLU A 477 84.56 39.26 -13.89
N GLU A 478 83.80 40.16 -13.29
CA GLU A 478 82.53 39.82 -12.63
C GLU A 478 81.48 39.32 -13.63
N ASN A 479 81.44 39.88 -14.85
CA ASN A 479 80.58 39.39 -15.91
C ASN A 479 81.04 38.02 -16.45
N MET A 480 82.35 37.75 -16.49
CA MET A 480 82.89 36.43 -16.85
C MET A 480 82.41 35.34 -15.88
N ASN A 481 82.37 35.65 -14.59
CA ASN A 481 81.92 34.70 -13.56
C ASN A 481 80.40 34.43 -13.58
N LYS A 482 79.62 35.20 -14.34
CA LYS A 482 78.15 35.07 -14.48
C LYS A 482 77.72 34.32 -15.76
N ILE A 483 78.65 34.02 -16.65
CA ILE A 483 78.43 33.26 -17.90
C ILE A 483 78.81 31.82 -17.66
#